data_AF-A0A518BMZ6-F1
#
_entry.id   AF-A0A518BMZ6-F1
#
_cell.length_a   1.000
_cell.length_b   1.000
_cell.length_c   1.000
_cell.angle_alpha   90.00
_cell.angle_beta   90.00
_cell.angle_gamma   90.00
#
_symmetry.space_group_name_H-M   'P 1'
#
loop_
_entity.id
_entity.type
_entity.pdbx_description
1 polymer ?
#
loop_
_entity_poly.entity_id
_entity_poly.type
_entity_poly.pdbx_seq_one_letter_code
_entity_poly.pdbx_strand_id
1 'polypeptide(L)'
;MRTPRPLAALLASATLFAAPASATWSIILVNIETREVVIASATCLANFDLEVALPVVRVGYGAAAAQSLVDSSGVNRQLIWDSFIAEVPPANILQLLAGSDPQHQSRQYGIVDVLHNPAKFTGNGAGKAKKALAGKSLPWIYSVQGNVLTADQVIDDAVAALLSTPGDASQKVMAAMEAARALGGDGRCSCSILQPTSCGAPPPSFTKAAHIGFLVVARMGDSDGTCSGQAGCTNGSYHLNLNVIGSIPDPDPVLTLQSLYGAWRASQAGVPDQLLSSAKADVQSLVADGASSAQVTVQLVDLDGLPLGSGGAALGIASAGGGATLTQVGAVTDNGDGSYTFALTAGTSAGVESLAITADDGSGPVLLYPYLELRVDPLVDLHCGFDAVSAAQGAQVPLTLNTDSNAVYLVLASLSGTAPGVPLGFGTLPLNPDPLVDLSLVQPNQGPFVNTLGSTDALGHAAAGLSIPPGVLGAVAGGRIDLAALVLGAGPSVTAAAGFDIEP
;
A
#
# COMPACT_ATOMS: atom_id res chain seq x y z
N MET A 1 66.19 -24.46 -61.59
CA MET A 1 64.97 -23.62 -61.46
C MET A 1 64.10 -24.26 -60.39
N ARG A 2 64.11 -23.70 -59.18
CA ARG A 2 63.33 -24.17 -58.02
C ARG A 2 62.17 -23.21 -57.82
N THR A 3 60.95 -23.73 -57.86
CA THR A 3 59.70 -23.02 -57.62
C THR A 3 59.53 -22.71 -56.12
N PRO A 4 58.97 -21.54 -55.74
CA PRO A 4 58.75 -21.19 -54.33
C PRO A 4 57.40 -21.75 -53.83
N ARG A 5 57.38 -22.19 -52.57
CA ARG A 5 56.15 -22.55 -51.82
C ARG A 5 55.64 -21.28 -51.11
N PRO A 6 54.33 -20.97 -51.13
CA PRO A 6 53.80 -19.91 -50.28
C PRO A 6 53.57 -20.42 -48.86
N LEU A 7 54.07 -19.69 -47.87
CA LEU A 7 53.67 -19.83 -46.47
C LEU A 7 52.26 -19.28 -46.32
N ALA A 8 51.29 -20.13 -45.98
CA ALA A 8 49.99 -19.70 -45.50
C ALA A 8 50.11 -19.36 -44.00
N ALA A 9 50.04 -18.07 -43.67
CA ALA A 9 49.90 -17.61 -42.30
C ALA A 9 48.44 -17.80 -41.86
N LEU A 10 48.20 -18.74 -40.94
CA LEU A 10 46.94 -18.85 -40.22
C LEU A 10 46.86 -17.69 -39.21
N LEU A 11 46.07 -16.66 -39.53
CA LEU A 11 45.57 -15.70 -38.56
C LEU A 11 44.43 -16.36 -37.79
N ALA A 12 44.74 -16.89 -36.61
CA ALA A 12 43.72 -17.28 -35.63
C ALA A 12 43.14 -16.00 -35.01
N SER A 13 41.99 -15.55 -35.54
CA SER A 13 41.17 -14.52 -34.91
C SER A 13 40.64 -15.04 -33.58
N ALA A 14 41.30 -14.67 -32.49
CA ALA A 14 40.78 -14.87 -31.14
C ALA A 14 39.60 -13.90 -30.93
N THR A 15 38.39 -14.38 -31.17
CA THR A 15 37.17 -13.71 -30.70
C THR A 15 37.15 -13.79 -29.18
N LEU A 16 37.53 -12.69 -28.53
CA LEU A 16 37.22 -12.44 -27.13
C LEU A 16 35.70 -12.33 -26.99
N PHE A 17 35.04 -13.44 -26.68
CA PHE A 17 33.72 -13.39 -26.08
C PHE A 17 33.89 -12.79 -24.69
N ALA A 18 33.47 -11.53 -24.50
CA ALA A 18 33.26 -10.99 -23.17
C ALA A 18 32.21 -11.87 -22.49
N ALA A 19 32.60 -12.62 -21.47
CA ALA A 19 31.66 -13.37 -20.66
C ALA A 19 30.69 -12.36 -20.02
N PRO A 20 29.36 -12.49 -20.24
CA PRO A 20 28.39 -11.65 -19.54
C PRO A 20 28.58 -11.85 -18.03
N ALA A 21 28.85 -10.74 -17.35
CA ALA A 21 29.36 -10.77 -15.99
C ALA A 21 28.23 -11.03 -14.98
N SER A 22 28.54 -11.85 -13.97
CA SER A 22 27.59 -12.60 -13.14
C SER A 22 27.84 -12.29 -11.66
N ALA A 23 27.75 -11.01 -11.26
CA ALA A 23 27.77 -10.64 -9.84
C ALA A 23 26.91 -9.43 -9.54
N THR A 24 26.05 -9.56 -8.55
CA THR A 24 25.01 -8.58 -8.22
C THR A 24 24.45 -8.95 -6.86
N TRP A 25 24.09 -7.97 -6.04
CA TRP A 25 23.15 -8.19 -4.94
C TRP A 25 21.94 -7.29 -5.12
N SER A 26 20.76 -7.80 -4.76
CA SER A 26 19.50 -7.09 -4.85
C SER A 26 18.62 -7.36 -3.64
N ILE A 27 17.82 -6.36 -3.29
CA ILE A 27 16.93 -6.34 -2.15
C ILE A 27 15.55 -5.93 -2.67
N ILE A 28 14.54 -6.69 -2.30
CA ILE A 28 13.13 -6.42 -2.57
C ILE A 28 12.41 -6.37 -1.23
N LEU A 29 11.60 -5.33 -1.03
CA LEU A 29 10.72 -5.17 0.13
C LEU A 29 9.35 -4.69 -0.36
N VAL A 30 8.30 -5.41 0.03
CA VAL A 30 6.91 -5.10 -0.33
C VAL A 30 6.09 -5.00 0.94
N ASN A 31 5.27 -3.95 1.05
CA ASN A 31 4.27 -3.82 2.10
C ASN A 31 2.92 -4.35 1.60
N ILE A 32 2.29 -5.28 2.32
CA ILE A 32 1.00 -5.84 1.88
C ILE A 32 -0.21 -4.96 2.18
N GLU A 33 -0.09 -4.04 3.14
CA GLU A 33 -1.17 -3.13 3.54
C GLU A 33 -1.19 -1.91 2.64
N THR A 34 -0.03 -1.28 2.44
CA THR A 34 0.10 -0.08 1.61
C THR A 34 0.33 -0.36 0.14
N ARG A 35 0.64 -1.63 -0.21
CA ARG A 35 1.06 -2.07 -1.55
C ARG A 35 2.29 -1.35 -2.10
N GLU A 36 3.07 -0.71 -1.24
CA GLU A 36 4.36 -0.10 -1.59
C GLU A 36 5.38 -1.18 -1.96
N VAL A 37 6.11 -0.94 -3.04
CA VAL A 37 7.11 -1.85 -3.59
C VAL A 37 8.45 -1.14 -3.66
N VAL A 38 9.48 -1.71 -3.04
CA VAL A 38 10.85 -1.19 -3.08
C VAL A 38 11.79 -2.25 -3.63
N ILE A 39 12.64 -1.86 -4.57
CA ILE A 39 13.72 -2.68 -5.08
C ILE A 39 15.02 -1.88 -5.21
N ALA A 40 16.12 -2.47 -4.79
CA ALA A 40 17.45 -1.90 -4.94
C ALA A 40 18.45 -2.98 -5.39
N SER A 41 19.51 -2.56 -6.08
CA SER A 41 20.55 -3.48 -6.52
C SER A 41 21.86 -2.76 -6.78
N ALA A 42 22.97 -3.48 -6.73
CA ALA A 42 24.29 -2.98 -7.13
C ALA A 42 25.21 -4.07 -7.69
N THR A 43 26.14 -3.66 -8.56
CA THR A 43 27.05 -4.56 -9.29
C THR A 43 28.39 -3.89 -9.59
N CYS A 44 29.45 -4.70 -9.69
CA CYS A 44 30.77 -4.34 -10.20
C CYS A 44 30.87 -4.32 -11.74
N LEU A 45 29.76 -4.32 -12.46
CA LEU A 45 29.78 -3.93 -13.87
C LEU A 45 30.00 -2.42 -13.99
N ALA A 46 30.73 -1.97 -15.00
CA ALA A 46 30.95 -0.54 -15.27
C ALA A 46 30.30 -0.15 -16.60
N ASN A 47 29.78 1.07 -16.69
CA ASN A 47 29.16 1.63 -17.91
C ASN A 47 28.00 0.78 -18.47
N PHE A 48 27.21 0.20 -17.57
CA PHE A 48 26.07 -0.64 -17.88
C PHE A 48 24.84 -0.11 -17.14
N ASP A 49 23.66 -0.22 -17.74
CA ASP A 49 22.43 0.15 -17.06
C ASP A 49 21.81 -1.08 -16.41
N LEU A 50 22.02 -1.20 -15.09
CA LEU A 50 21.51 -2.34 -14.33
C LEU A 50 19.98 -2.29 -14.20
N GLU A 51 19.41 -1.09 -14.17
CA GLU A 51 17.97 -0.87 -14.02
C GLU A 51 17.19 -1.40 -15.24
N VAL A 52 17.76 -1.29 -16.44
CA VAL A 52 17.16 -1.89 -17.66
C VAL A 52 17.20 -3.43 -17.62
N ALA A 53 18.23 -3.98 -17.00
CA ALA A 53 18.62 -5.37 -17.17
C ALA A 53 18.05 -6.34 -16.12
N LEU A 54 17.70 -5.86 -14.93
CA LEU A 54 17.49 -6.70 -13.75
C LEU A 54 16.10 -6.57 -13.11
N PRO A 55 15.66 -5.37 -12.70
CA PRO A 55 14.44 -5.25 -11.91
C PRO A 55 13.18 -5.40 -12.77
N VAL A 56 12.12 -5.83 -12.09
CA VAL A 56 10.73 -5.80 -12.53
C VAL A 56 9.96 -5.14 -11.41
N VAL A 57 9.25 -4.04 -11.66
CA VAL A 57 8.40 -3.37 -10.66
C VAL A 57 7.02 -3.17 -11.25
N ARG A 58 6.01 -3.84 -10.69
CA ARG A 58 4.62 -3.66 -11.09
C ARG A 58 3.87 -2.95 -9.97
N VAL A 59 3.46 -1.70 -10.23
CA VAL A 59 2.88 -0.79 -9.22
C VAL A 59 1.70 -1.45 -8.52
N GLY A 60 1.77 -1.58 -7.20
CA GLY A 60 0.71 -2.15 -6.38
C GLY A 60 0.56 -3.68 -6.42
N TYR A 61 1.40 -4.39 -7.18
CA TYR A 61 1.37 -5.86 -7.29
C TYR A 61 2.63 -6.52 -6.73
N GLY A 62 3.83 -6.02 -7.05
CA GLY A 62 5.06 -6.65 -6.61
C GLY A 62 6.32 -6.23 -7.35
N ALA A 63 7.44 -6.84 -6.97
CA ALA A 63 8.72 -6.69 -7.64
C ALA A 63 9.51 -7.99 -7.75
N ALA A 64 10.39 -8.04 -8.74
CA ALA A 64 11.33 -9.13 -8.91
C ALA A 64 12.72 -8.63 -9.33
N ALA A 65 13.73 -9.42 -9.00
CA ALA A 65 15.10 -9.24 -9.44
C ALA A 65 15.52 -10.46 -10.28
N ALA A 66 15.79 -10.25 -11.56
CA ALA A 66 16.24 -11.26 -12.51
C ALA A 66 17.73 -11.06 -12.83
N GLN A 67 18.61 -11.81 -12.17
CA GLN A 67 20.05 -11.53 -12.14
C GLN A 67 20.93 -12.77 -12.37
N SER A 68 22.23 -12.64 -12.05
CA SER A 68 23.32 -13.54 -12.45
C SER A 68 23.58 -13.41 -13.94
N LEU A 69 23.45 -14.47 -14.75
CA LEU A 69 23.46 -14.35 -16.19
C LEU A 69 22.15 -13.68 -16.60
N VAL A 70 22.15 -12.39 -16.94
CA VAL A 70 20.93 -11.68 -17.35
C VAL A 70 20.38 -12.23 -18.66
N ASP A 71 19.05 -12.34 -18.76
CA ASP A 71 18.36 -12.52 -20.04
C ASP A 71 18.31 -11.18 -20.78
N SER A 72 19.14 -11.04 -21.82
CA SER A 72 19.22 -9.83 -22.64
C SER A 72 18.02 -9.62 -23.55
N SER A 73 17.21 -10.66 -23.80
CA SER A 73 15.98 -10.51 -24.59
C SER A 73 14.86 -9.85 -23.78
N GLY A 74 14.92 -9.93 -22.45
CA GLY A 74 13.90 -9.42 -21.53
C GLY A 74 12.66 -10.32 -21.41
N VAL A 75 12.60 -11.45 -22.11
CA VAL A 75 11.46 -12.38 -22.11
C VAL A 75 11.14 -12.88 -20.70
N ASN A 76 12.16 -13.20 -19.89
CA ASN A 76 11.94 -13.66 -18.52
C ASN A 76 11.36 -12.56 -17.63
N ARG A 77 11.84 -11.32 -17.78
CA ARG A 77 11.32 -10.16 -17.02
C ARG A 77 9.89 -9.83 -17.43
N GLN A 78 9.59 -9.90 -18.73
CA GLN A 78 8.23 -9.72 -19.26
C GLN A 78 7.26 -10.78 -18.74
N LEU A 79 7.67 -12.06 -18.70
CA LEU A 79 6.85 -13.13 -18.11
C LEU A 79 6.50 -12.83 -16.65
N ILE A 80 7.47 -12.39 -15.84
CA ILE A 80 7.24 -12.02 -14.44
C ILE A 80 6.30 -10.81 -14.34
N TRP A 81 6.52 -9.79 -15.16
CA TRP A 81 5.70 -8.58 -15.22
C TRP A 81 4.22 -8.87 -15.50
N ASP A 82 3.96 -9.67 -16.54
CA ASP A 82 2.59 -10.05 -16.92
C ASP A 82 1.95 -10.95 -15.84
N SER A 83 2.76 -11.78 -15.19
CA SER A 83 2.32 -12.68 -14.11
C SER A 83 1.84 -11.94 -12.86
N PHE A 84 2.36 -10.74 -12.59
CA PHE A 84 1.90 -9.94 -11.45
C PHE A 84 0.45 -9.49 -11.62
N ILE A 85 0.04 -9.01 -12.79
CA ILE A 85 -1.36 -8.62 -13.07
C ILE A 85 -2.28 -9.85 -13.03
N ALA A 86 -1.78 -10.98 -13.51
CA ALA A 86 -2.52 -12.24 -13.48
C ALA A 86 -2.52 -12.91 -12.09
N GLU A 87 -1.93 -12.25 -11.06
CA GLU A 87 -1.85 -12.73 -9.68
C GLU A 87 -1.28 -14.16 -9.57
N VAL A 88 -0.36 -14.52 -10.45
CA VAL A 88 0.26 -15.85 -10.44
C VAL A 88 1.20 -15.95 -9.24
N PRO A 89 1.06 -16.98 -8.38
CA PRO A 89 1.93 -17.12 -7.21
C PRO A 89 3.42 -17.15 -7.60
N PRO A 90 4.32 -16.46 -6.87
CA PRO A 90 5.75 -16.37 -7.20
C PRO A 90 6.42 -17.73 -7.43
N ALA A 91 6.04 -18.76 -6.66
CA ALA A 91 6.55 -20.12 -6.85
C ALA A 91 6.18 -20.72 -8.22
N ASN A 92 4.97 -20.43 -8.72
CA ASN A 92 4.51 -20.88 -10.03
C ASN A 92 5.21 -20.08 -11.16
N ILE A 93 5.48 -18.78 -10.95
CA ILE A 93 6.28 -17.99 -11.89
C ILE A 93 7.67 -18.63 -12.08
N LEU A 94 8.32 -19.09 -11.01
CA LEU A 94 9.60 -19.80 -11.13
C LEU A 94 9.50 -21.10 -11.94
N GLN A 95 8.39 -21.84 -11.83
CA GLN A 95 8.17 -23.05 -12.64
C GLN A 95 7.99 -22.71 -14.12
N LEU A 96 7.25 -21.64 -14.43
CA LEU A 96 7.08 -21.14 -15.80
C LEU A 96 8.45 -20.75 -16.39
N LEU A 97 9.25 -19.99 -15.65
CA LEU A 97 10.61 -19.60 -16.05
C LEU A 97 11.52 -20.81 -16.26
N ALA A 98 11.40 -21.86 -15.43
CA ALA A 98 12.19 -23.08 -15.57
C ALA A 98 11.82 -23.87 -16.83
N GLY A 99 10.55 -23.83 -17.25
CA GLY A 99 10.08 -24.46 -18.48
C GLY A 99 10.41 -23.67 -19.75
N SER A 100 10.56 -22.34 -19.66
CA SER A 100 10.73 -21.46 -20.83
C SER A 100 12.16 -21.02 -21.11
N ASP A 101 13.05 -20.98 -20.11
CA ASP A 101 14.43 -20.48 -20.25
C ASP A 101 15.44 -21.63 -20.29
N PRO A 102 16.05 -21.95 -21.45
CA PRO A 102 17.08 -22.99 -21.54
C PRO A 102 18.32 -22.69 -20.69
N GLN A 103 18.55 -21.43 -20.33
CA GLN A 103 19.65 -21.01 -19.46
C GLN A 103 19.21 -20.81 -18.01
N HIS A 104 18.02 -21.28 -17.62
CA HIS A 104 17.46 -21.08 -16.27
C HIS A 104 18.47 -21.41 -15.16
N GLN A 105 19.25 -22.48 -15.31
CA GLN A 105 20.27 -22.87 -14.34
C GLN A 105 21.45 -21.89 -14.19
N SER A 106 21.61 -20.93 -15.09
CA SER A 106 22.60 -19.84 -14.99
C SER A 106 22.03 -18.56 -14.36
N ARG A 107 20.73 -18.55 -14.05
CA ARG A 107 19.98 -17.40 -13.54
C ARG A 107 19.87 -17.41 -12.01
N GLN A 108 19.50 -16.27 -11.47
CA GLN A 108 19.05 -16.12 -10.09
C GLN A 108 17.84 -15.19 -10.06
N TYR A 109 16.78 -15.59 -9.34
CA TYR A 109 15.54 -14.84 -9.21
C TYR A 109 15.18 -14.64 -7.75
N GLY A 110 14.70 -13.44 -7.42
CA GLY A 110 13.87 -13.17 -6.24
C GLY A 110 12.58 -12.53 -6.70
N ILE A 111 11.43 -13.02 -6.24
CA ILE A 111 10.10 -12.57 -6.65
C ILE A 111 9.24 -12.39 -5.41
N VAL A 112 8.70 -11.19 -5.24
CA VAL A 112 7.82 -10.81 -4.13
C VAL A 112 6.59 -10.11 -4.69
N ASP A 113 5.40 -10.56 -4.29
CA ASP A 113 4.14 -9.88 -4.56
C ASP A 113 3.42 -9.50 -3.25
N VAL A 114 2.31 -8.80 -3.37
CA VAL A 114 1.49 -8.35 -2.23
C VAL A 114 0.56 -9.45 -1.67
N LEU A 115 0.42 -10.60 -2.34
CA LEU A 115 -0.62 -11.60 -2.04
C LEU A 115 -0.07 -12.91 -1.45
N HIS A 116 1.09 -13.35 -1.92
CA HIS A 116 1.56 -14.72 -1.74
C HIS A 116 2.83 -14.80 -0.88
N ASN A 117 3.38 -16.01 -0.75
CA ASN A 117 4.72 -16.19 -0.20
C ASN A 117 5.77 -15.80 -1.24
N PRO A 118 6.87 -15.15 -0.84
CA PRO A 118 7.93 -14.80 -1.77
C PRO A 118 8.63 -16.06 -2.26
N ALA A 119 9.16 -16.02 -3.48
CA ALA A 119 9.88 -17.13 -4.07
C ALA A 119 11.25 -16.71 -4.56
N LYS A 120 12.19 -17.65 -4.51
CA LYS A 120 13.58 -17.44 -4.92
C LYS A 120 14.10 -18.66 -5.66
N PHE A 121 14.98 -18.41 -6.62
CA PHE A 121 15.69 -19.45 -7.35
C PHE A 121 17.16 -19.04 -7.52
N THR A 122 18.06 -19.99 -7.34
CA THR A 122 19.50 -19.79 -7.59
C THR A 122 20.02 -21.00 -8.34
N GLY A 123 20.26 -20.83 -9.65
CA GLY A 123 20.65 -21.94 -10.50
C GLY A 123 22.07 -22.43 -10.24
N ASN A 124 22.35 -23.69 -10.55
CA ASN A 124 23.65 -24.32 -10.29
C ASN A 124 24.80 -23.64 -11.07
N GLY A 125 24.52 -23.09 -12.24
CA GLY A 125 25.44 -22.31 -13.08
C GLY A 125 25.52 -20.83 -12.75
N ALA A 126 24.72 -20.30 -11.81
CA ALA A 126 24.87 -18.91 -11.36
C ALA A 126 26.25 -18.68 -10.71
N GLY A 127 26.73 -17.44 -10.75
CA GLY A 127 28.05 -17.05 -10.23
C GLY A 127 28.29 -17.52 -8.79
N LYS A 128 29.50 -17.99 -8.47
CA LYS A 128 29.85 -18.55 -7.13
C LYS A 128 29.62 -17.54 -5.99
N ALA A 129 29.66 -17.97 -4.73
CA ALA A 129 29.30 -17.12 -3.58
C ALA A 129 27.90 -16.51 -3.78
N LYS A 130 26.93 -17.42 -3.89
CA LYS A 130 25.54 -17.13 -4.25
C LYS A 130 24.62 -17.56 -3.13
N LYS A 131 23.85 -16.62 -2.63
CA LYS A 131 22.87 -16.86 -1.56
C LYS A 131 21.61 -16.05 -1.84
N ALA A 132 20.50 -16.59 -1.36
CA ALA A 132 19.20 -15.92 -1.41
C ALA A 132 18.39 -16.24 -0.15
N LEU A 133 17.88 -15.19 0.50
CA LEU A 133 16.99 -15.23 1.64
C LEU A 133 15.68 -14.53 1.28
N ALA A 134 14.56 -15.08 1.72
CA ALA A 134 13.24 -14.52 1.45
C ALA A 134 12.32 -14.92 2.60
N GLY A 135 11.38 -14.05 2.97
CA GLY A 135 10.53 -14.28 4.13
C GLY A 135 9.50 -13.18 4.33
N LYS A 136 8.83 -13.25 5.49
CA LYS A 136 7.83 -12.28 5.93
C LYS A 136 8.19 -11.76 7.32
N SER A 137 7.96 -10.47 7.52
CA SER A 137 7.96 -9.80 8.81
C SER A 137 6.83 -8.77 8.74
N LEU A 138 5.59 -9.23 8.92
CA LEU A 138 4.39 -8.47 8.58
C LEU A 138 4.41 -7.04 9.16
N PRO A 139 3.96 -6.03 8.39
CA PRO A 139 3.30 -6.13 7.06
C PRO A 139 4.26 -6.34 5.88
N TRP A 140 5.54 -6.59 6.12
CA TRP A 140 6.57 -6.69 5.09
C TRP A 140 6.77 -8.11 4.56
N ILE A 141 6.96 -8.21 3.24
CA ILE A 141 7.47 -9.40 2.54
C ILE A 141 8.75 -9.00 1.82
N TYR A 142 9.77 -9.86 1.86
CA TYR A 142 11.08 -9.52 1.29
C TYR A 142 11.74 -10.69 0.53
N SER A 143 12.64 -10.32 -0.37
CA SER A 143 13.64 -11.23 -0.96
C SER A 143 14.96 -10.48 -1.13
N VAL A 144 16.04 -11.05 -0.62
CA VAL A 144 17.40 -10.53 -0.73
C VAL A 144 18.29 -11.63 -1.31
N GLN A 145 19.01 -11.33 -2.38
CA GLN A 145 19.81 -12.33 -3.10
C GLN A 145 21.07 -11.72 -3.69
N GLY A 146 22.09 -12.54 -3.87
CA GLY A 146 23.27 -12.14 -4.59
C GLY A 146 24.11 -13.31 -5.12
N ASN A 147 25.08 -12.97 -5.96
CA ASN A 147 26.06 -13.87 -6.55
C ASN A 147 27.39 -13.13 -6.76
N VAL A 148 28.49 -13.89 -6.77
CA VAL A 148 29.90 -13.42 -6.85
C VAL A 148 30.20 -12.37 -5.79
N LEU A 149 29.64 -12.64 -4.61
CA LEU A 149 29.83 -11.87 -3.39
C LEU A 149 31.21 -12.15 -2.76
N THR A 150 31.61 -11.30 -1.83
CA THR A 150 32.76 -11.56 -0.95
C THR A 150 32.52 -12.78 -0.04
N ALA A 151 31.29 -12.94 0.46
CA ALA A 151 30.81 -14.11 1.17
C ALA A 151 29.27 -14.13 1.24
N ASP A 152 28.71 -15.27 1.65
CA ASP A 152 27.28 -15.42 1.94
C ASP A 152 26.78 -14.45 3.04
N GLN A 153 27.67 -14.05 3.96
CA GLN A 153 27.37 -13.11 5.05
C GLN A 153 26.84 -11.76 4.54
N VAL A 154 27.20 -11.35 3.32
CA VAL A 154 26.67 -10.13 2.67
C VAL A 154 25.13 -10.14 2.65
N ILE A 155 24.53 -11.29 2.36
CA ILE A 155 23.06 -11.45 2.32
C ILE A 155 22.47 -11.56 3.73
N ASP A 156 23.18 -12.22 4.64
CA ASP A 156 22.73 -12.33 6.04
C ASP A 156 22.63 -10.96 6.72
N ASP A 157 23.67 -10.14 6.59
CA ASP A 157 23.73 -8.81 7.21
C ASP A 157 22.78 -7.82 6.53
N ALA A 158 22.60 -7.92 5.21
CA ALA A 158 21.60 -7.13 4.50
C ALA A 158 20.18 -7.44 4.98
N VAL A 159 19.83 -8.73 5.15
CA VAL A 159 18.52 -9.11 5.71
C VAL A 159 18.38 -8.67 7.16
N ALA A 160 19.43 -8.84 7.98
CA ALA A 160 19.41 -8.39 9.37
C ALA A 160 19.13 -6.87 9.45
N ALA A 161 19.85 -6.06 8.67
CA ALA A 161 19.66 -4.62 8.60
C ALA A 161 18.27 -4.23 8.08
N LEU A 162 17.76 -4.91 7.03
CA LEU A 162 16.43 -4.68 6.47
C LEU A 162 15.33 -4.84 7.53
N LEU A 163 15.45 -5.89 8.35
CA LEU A 163 14.44 -6.25 9.34
C LEU A 163 14.58 -5.43 10.64
N SER A 164 15.80 -5.07 11.04
CA SER A 164 16.04 -4.36 12.31
C SER A 164 15.93 -2.83 12.20
N THR A 165 16.08 -2.26 11.01
CA THR A 165 16.05 -0.80 10.81
C THR A 165 14.63 -0.27 11.01
N PRO A 166 14.38 0.71 11.91
CA PRO A 166 13.08 1.37 12.03
C PRO A 166 12.82 2.30 10.85
N GLY A 167 11.59 2.77 10.71
CA GLY A 167 11.19 3.71 9.65
C GLY A 167 10.52 3.04 8.45
N ASP A 168 10.41 3.79 7.36
CA ASP A 168 9.70 3.36 6.15
C ASP A 168 10.49 2.35 5.30
N ALA A 169 9.86 1.84 4.24
CA ALA A 169 10.44 0.82 3.37
C ALA A 169 11.76 1.27 2.72
N SER A 170 11.83 2.53 2.29
CA SER A 170 12.98 3.08 1.60
C SER A 170 14.20 3.21 2.53
N GLN A 171 13.99 3.60 3.79
CA GLN A 171 15.04 3.65 4.82
C GLN A 171 15.58 2.26 5.13
N LYS A 172 14.69 1.27 5.29
CA LYS A 172 15.06 -0.13 5.52
C LYS A 172 15.90 -0.70 4.37
N VAL A 173 15.52 -0.44 3.12
CA VAL A 173 16.26 -0.93 1.95
C VAL A 173 17.60 -0.22 1.79
N MET A 174 17.68 1.10 2.06
CA MET A 174 18.95 1.81 2.03
C MET A 174 19.92 1.27 3.09
N ALA A 175 19.45 1.04 4.32
CA ALA A 175 20.27 0.42 5.37
C ALA A 175 20.76 -0.99 4.99
N ALA A 176 19.92 -1.78 4.32
CA ALA A 176 20.31 -3.10 3.81
C ALA A 176 21.37 -3.01 2.69
N MET A 177 21.27 -2.00 1.80
CA MET A 177 22.30 -1.72 0.79
C MET A 177 23.64 -1.33 1.43
N GLU A 178 23.61 -0.50 2.47
CA GLU A 178 24.79 -0.11 3.23
C GLU A 178 25.44 -1.29 3.95
N ALA A 179 24.64 -2.17 4.57
CA ALA A 179 25.13 -3.38 5.23
C ALA A 179 25.81 -4.35 4.24
N ALA A 180 25.20 -4.57 3.07
CA ALA A 180 25.80 -5.38 2.01
C ALA A 180 27.14 -4.78 1.53
N ARG A 181 27.16 -3.46 1.33
CA ARG A 181 28.37 -2.72 0.95
C ARG A 181 29.47 -2.85 2.01
N ALA A 182 29.14 -2.75 3.30
CA ALA A 182 30.10 -2.84 4.40
C ALA A 182 30.86 -4.17 4.43
N LEU A 183 30.25 -5.26 3.94
CA LEU A 183 30.88 -6.55 3.77
C LEU A 183 31.59 -6.74 2.42
N GLY A 184 31.72 -5.67 1.63
CA GLY A 184 32.42 -5.65 0.35
C GLY A 184 31.55 -6.01 -0.85
N GLY A 185 30.26 -6.34 -0.66
CA GLY A 185 29.28 -6.58 -1.72
C GLY A 185 29.78 -7.53 -2.82
N ASP A 186 29.85 -7.03 -4.06
CA ASP A 186 30.38 -7.75 -5.21
C ASP A 186 31.91 -7.85 -5.10
N GLY A 187 32.37 -9.08 -4.87
CA GLY A 187 33.76 -9.40 -4.57
C GLY A 187 34.73 -9.07 -5.70
N ARG A 188 34.24 -8.79 -6.92
CA ARG A 188 35.11 -8.36 -8.02
C ARG A 188 35.65 -6.94 -7.83
N CYS A 189 34.87 -6.09 -7.15
CA CYS A 189 35.22 -4.70 -6.88
C CYS A 189 36.02 -4.55 -5.59
N SER A 190 35.76 -5.41 -4.61
CA SER A 190 36.37 -5.32 -3.27
C SER A 190 37.51 -6.31 -3.04
N CYS A 191 37.51 -7.47 -3.72
CA CYS A 191 38.59 -8.46 -3.67
C CYS A 191 39.32 -8.57 -5.01
N SER A 192 38.81 -9.40 -5.93
CA SER A 192 39.47 -9.77 -7.17
C SER A 192 38.42 -10.13 -8.22
N ILE A 193 38.63 -9.62 -9.43
CA ILE A 193 37.78 -9.90 -10.60
C ILE A 193 37.60 -11.42 -10.84
N LEU A 194 38.62 -12.23 -10.56
CA LEU A 194 38.60 -13.68 -10.81
C LEU A 194 38.33 -14.51 -9.54
N GLN A 195 38.55 -13.93 -8.36
CA GLN A 195 38.42 -14.62 -7.08
C GLN A 195 37.64 -13.73 -6.09
N PRO A 196 36.32 -13.60 -6.26
CA PRO A 196 35.50 -12.64 -5.52
C PRO A 196 35.51 -12.87 -3.99
N THR A 197 35.84 -14.08 -3.53
CA THR A 197 35.88 -14.42 -2.11
C THR A 197 37.28 -14.40 -1.50
N SER A 198 38.32 -14.02 -2.26
CA SER A 198 39.72 -14.22 -1.84
C SER A 198 40.14 -13.36 -0.66
N CYS A 199 39.41 -12.28 -0.37
CA CYS A 199 39.74 -11.33 0.68
C CYS A 199 38.85 -11.44 1.94
N GLY A 200 37.89 -12.38 1.98
CA GLY A 200 36.97 -12.54 3.11
C GLY A 200 35.87 -11.48 3.19
N ALA A 201 35.02 -11.57 4.22
CA ALA A 201 33.92 -10.64 4.49
C ALA A 201 33.90 -10.27 5.99
N PRO A 202 34.09 -8.99 6.35
CA PRO A 202 34.46 -7.89 5.46
C PRO A 202 35.91 -8.05 4.91
N PRO A 203 36.20 -7.55 3.69
CA PRO A 203 37.57 -7.37 3.21
C PRO A 203 38.41 -6.53 4.19
N PRO A 204 39.71 -6.82 4.40
CA PRO A 204 40.58 -6.03 5.27
C PRO A 204 40.63 -4.54 4.92
N SER A 205 40.50 -4.22 3.63
CA SER A 205 40.35 -2.87 3.10
C SER A 205 39.79 -2.94 1.68
N PHE A 206 38.89 -2.04 1.31
CA PHE A 206 38.42 -1.88 -0.06
C PHE A 206 37.90 -0.45 -0.27
N THR A 207 37.91 0.03 -1.52
CA THR A 207 37.39 1.36 -1.87
C THR A 207 35.94 1.30 -2.37
N LYS A 208 35.59 0.24 -3.10
CA LYS A 208 34.29 0.07 -3.75
C LYS A 208 33.76 -1.36 -3.59
N ALA A 209 32.47 -1.49 -3.37
CA ALA A 209 31.74 -2.76 -3.42
C ALA A 209 31.02 -2.95 -4.78
N ALA A 210 30.87 -1.89 -5.57
CA ALA A 210 30.20 -1.88 -6.87
C ALA A 210 30.61 -0.66 -7.71
N HIS A 211 30.21 -0.64 -8.97
CA HIS A 211 30.34 0.49 -9.90
C HIS A 211 28.97 1.08 -10.30
N ILE A 212 27.91 0.27 -10.31
CA ILE A 212 26.53 0.69 -10.62
C ILE A 212 25.61 0.33 -9.46
N GLY A 213 24.57 1.14 -9.23
CA GLY A 213 23.48 0.76 -8.34
C GLY A 213 22.22 1.60 -8.58
N PHE A 214 21.08 1.09 -8.15
CA PHE A 214 19.81 1.79 -8.21
C PHE A 214 18.97 1.57 -6.94
N LEU A 215 17.99 2.45 -6.72
CA LEU A 215 16.89 2.32 -5.76
C LEU A 215 15.60 2.81 -6.42
N VAL A 216 14.58 1.97 -6.44
CA VAL A 216 13.23 2.31 -6.91
C VAL A 216 12.22 2.07 -5.80
N VAL A 217 11.34 3.05 -5.56
CA VAL A 217 10.17 2.96 -4.69
C VAL A 217 8.95 3.28 -5.52
N ALA A 218 8.01 2.35 -5.59
CA ALA A 218 6.74 2.50 -6.29
C ALA A 218 5.58 2.40 -5.29
N ARG A 219 4.61 3.31 -5.42
CA ARG A 219 3.39 3.39 -4.60
C ARG A 219 2.14 3.40 -5.48
N MET A 220 0.99 3.17 -4.87
CA MET A 220 -0.29 3.19 -5.59
C MET A 220 -0.50 4.53 -6.30
N GLY A 221 -0.95 4.51 -7.55
CA GLY A 221 -1.14 5.73 -8.35
C GLY A 221 0.07 6.14 -9.19
N ASP A 222 1.26 5.61 -8.90
CA ASP A 222 2.39 5.68 -9.83
C ASP A 222 2.03 5.02 -11.17
N SER A 223 2.64 5.50 -12.26
CA SER A 223 2.40 4.93 -13.57
C SER A 223 3.40 3.83 -13.88
N ASP A 224 2.89 2.63 -14.17
CA ASP A 224 3.71 1.59 -14.80
C ASP A 224 4.20 2.08 -16.16
N GLY A 225 5.45 1.74 -16.46
CA GLY A 225 6.00 1.88 -17.80
C GLY A 225 5.67 0.69 -18.71
N THR A 226 6.60 0.36 -19.59
CA THR A 226 6.58 -0.87 -20.40
C THR A 226 7.61 -1.87 -19.91
N CYS A 227 7.43 -3.15 -20.26
CA CYS A 227 8.41 -4.19 -19.96
C CYS A 227 8.92 -4.85 -21.25
N SER A 228 10.19 -4.61 -21.58
CA SER A 228 10.85 -5.19 -22.76
C SER A 228 12.36 -5.33 -22.54
N GLY A 229 13.05 -6.07 -23.42
CA GLY A 229 14.51 -6.19 -23.37
C GLY A 229 15.24 -4.85 -23.50
N GLN A 230 14.74 -3.94 -24.34
CA GLN A 230 15.36 -2.63 -24.57
C GLN A 230 15.03 -1.61 -23.48
N ALA A 231 13.77 -1.54 -23.06
CA ALA A 231 13.31 -0.52 -22.12
C ALA A 231 13.51 -0.92 -20.65
N GLY A 232 13.75 -2.21 -20.38
CA GLY A 232 13.65 -2.75 -19.02
C GLY A 232 12.21 -2.79 -18.56
N CYS A 233 12.02 -3.00 -17.25
CA CYS A 233 10.70 -3.14 -16.62
C CYS A 233 10.59 -2.25 -15.37
N THR A 234 11.29 -1.11 -15.39
CA THR A 234 11.28 -0.06 -14.36
C THR A 234 11.46 1.31 -15.02
N ASN A 235 10.70 1.58 -16.07
CA ASN A 235 10.74 2.85 -16.83
C ASN A 235 9.45 3.68 -16.68
N GLY A 236 8.69 3.42 -15.61
CA GLY A 236 7.51 4.19 -15.23
C GLY A 236 7.86 5.48 -14.48
N SER A 237 6.82 6.21 -14.07
CA SER A 237 6.97 7.34 -13.14
C SER A 237 6.68 6.84 -11.73
N TYR A 238 7.73 6.69 -10.93
CA TYR A 238 7.66 6.14 -9.58
C TYR A 238 7.91 7.20 -8.51
N HIS A 239 7.40 6.97 -7.30
CA HIS A 239 7.60 7.83 -6.12
C HIS A 239 9.08 8.18 -5.87
N LEU A 240 9.98 7.21 -6.07
CA LEU A 240 11.42 7.45 -6.12
C LEU A 240 12.06 6.55 -7.18
N ASN A 241 12.90 7.13 -8.02
CA ASN A 241 13.81 6.37 -8.88
C ASN A 241 15.20 7.03 -8.91
N LEU A 242 16.18 6.36 -8.31
CA LEU A 242 17.59 6.76 -8.32
C LEU A 242 18.40 5.69 -9.07
N ASN A 243 19.08 6.09 -10.14
CA ASN A 243 19.94 5.21 -10.93
C ASN A 243 21.34 5.82 -11.09
N VAL A 244 22.36 5.13 -10.58
CA VAL A 244 23.76 5.54 -10.62
C VAL A 244 24.51 4.60 -11.56
N ILE A 245 24.71 5.07 -12.81
CA ILE A 245 25.52 4.37 -13.81
C ILE A 245 26.97 4.86 -13.70
N GLY A 246 27.78 4.14 -12.92
CA GLY A 246 29.17 4.49 -12.70
C GLY A 246 30.18 3.65 -13.49
N SER A 247 31.42 4.13 -13.41
CA SER A 247 32.60 3.53 -14.00
C SER A 247 33.65 3.20 -12.92
N ILE A 248 34.84 2.76 -13.35
CA ILE A 248 35.94 2.39 -12.44
C ILE A 248 36.37 3.54 -11.52
N PRO A 249 36.73 4.74 -12.03
CA PRO A 249 37.23 5.84 -11.20
C PRO A 249 36.17 6.49 -10.31
N ASP A 250 34.88 6.29 -10.59
CA ASP A 250 33.81 6.96 -9.84
C ASP A 250 33.74 6.47 -8.39
N PRO A 251 33.04 7.19 -7.49
CA PRO A 251 32.76 6.69 -6.15
C PRO A 251 31.96 5.37 -6.14
N ASP A 252 31.85 4.75 -4.97
CA ASP A 252 30.95 3.62 -4.76
C ASP A 252 29.49 4.07 -4.96
N PRO A 253 28.69 3.37 -5.79
CA PRO A 253 27.32 3.78 -6.11
C PRO A 253 26.41 3.76 -4.89
N VAL A 254 26.64 2.92 -3.87
CA VAL A 254 25.81 2.90 -2.67
C VAL A 254 25.99 4.19 -1.86
N LEU A 255 27.21 4.73 -1.79
CA LEU A 255 27.46 6.01 -1.14
C LEU A 255 26.83 7.17 -1.93
N THR A 256 26.90 7.11 -3.26
CA THR A 256 26.24 8.08 -4.13
C THR A 256 24.71 8.04 -3.95
N LEU A 257 24.13 6.83 -3.94
CA LEU A 257 22.70 6.62 -3.69
C LEU A 257 22.29 7.15 -2.32
N GLN A 258 23.08 6.93 -1.27
CA GLN A 258 22.82 7.47 0.07
C GLN A 258 22.73 9.01 0.04
N SER A 259 23.66 9.68 -0.66
CA SER A 259 23.64 11.14 -0.80
C SER A 259 22.42 11.63 -1.59
N LEU A 260 22.09 10.98 -2.71
CA LEU A 260 20.93 11.33 -3.53
C LEU A 260 19.62 11.10 -2.78
N TYR A 261 19.53 9.97 -2.07
CA TYR A 261 18.39 9.61 -1.23
C TYR A 261 18.20 10.62 -0.08
N GLY A 262 19.27 11.01 0.61
CA GLY A 262 19.20 12.02 1.66
C GLY A 262 18.71 13.38 1.15
N ALA A 263 19.18 13.80 -0.03
CA ALA A 263 18.71 15.04 -0.67
C ALA A 263 17.23 14.96 -1.08
N TRP A 264 16.81 13.84 -1.68
CA TRP A 264 15.41 13.59 -2.01
C TRP A 264 14.53 13.59 -0.77
N ARG A 265 14.93 12.89 0.29
CA ARG A 265 14.14 12.81 1.53
C ARG A 265 13.97 14.19 2.17
N ALA A 266 15.05 14.98 2.20
CA ALA A 266 14.98 16.36 2.67
C ALA A 266 14.05 17.25 1.82
N SER A 267 13.88 16.94 0.53
CA SER A 267 12.94 17.65 -0.33
C SER A 267 11.47 17.23 -0.14
N GLN A 268 11.19 16.17 0.62
CA GLN A 268 9.83 15.75 0.95
C GLN A 268 9.28 16.46 2.20
N ALA A 269 10.12 17.21 2.92
CA ALA A 269 9.67 17.98 4.07
C ALA A 269 8.61 19.02 3.65
N GLY A 270 7.45 18.99 4.29
CA GLY A 270 6.34 19.89 3.97
C GLY A 270 5.57 19.55 2.68
N VAL A 271 5.88 18.43 2.01
CA VAL A 271 5.14 17.90 0.85
C VAL A 271 4.19 16.80 1.34
N PRO A 272 2.92 16.73 0.88
CA PRO A 272 2.02 15.65 1.26
C PRO A 272 2.61 14.27 0.99
N ASP A 273 2.56 13.39 1.98
CA ASP A 273 2.90 11.98 1.83
C ASP A 273 1.64 11.14 1.62
N GLN A 274 1.68 10.26 0.62
CA GLN A 274 0.57 9.39 0.24
C GLN A 274 0.12 8.43 1.35
N LEU A 275 1.05 7.84 2.09
CA LEU A 275 0.79 6.72 3.00
C LEU A 275 0.53 7.18 4.43
N LEU A 276 1.02 8.36 4.79
CA LEU A 276 0.85 8.95 6.10
C LEU A 276 -0.32 9.94 6.16
N SER A 277 -0.66 10.58 5.03
CA SER A 277 -1.86 11.41 4.94
C SER A 277 -3.12 10.56 5.00
N SER A 278 -4.21 11.11 5.53
CA SER A 278 -5.43 10.33 5.76
C SER A 278 -6.69 11.09 5.37
N ALA A 279 -7.73 10.33 5.01
CA ALA A 279 -9.08 10.82 4.83
C ALA A 279 -10.03 9.95 5.64
N LYS A 280 -10.93 10.56 6.40
CA LYS A 280 -11.90 9.86 7.25
C LYS A 280 -13.26 10.50 7.13
N ALA A 281 -14.27 9.68 6.89
CA ALA A 281 -15.67 10.08 7.07
C ALA A 281 -16.03 10.03 8.57
N ASP A 282 -16.96 10.88 8.98
CA ASP A 282 -17.55 10.89 10.32
C ASP A 282 -18.57 9.77 10.55
N VAL A 283 -18.86 8.96 9.52
CA VAL A 283 -19.73 7.79 9.53
C VAL A 283 -19.07 6.59 8.86
N GLN A 284 -19.54 5.39 9.16
CA GLN A 284 -19.12 4.16 8.47
C GLN A 284 -20.02 3.84 7.26
N SER A 285 -21.29 4.24 7.32
CA SER A 285 -22.20 4.12 6.19
C SER A 285 -23.23 5.24 6.11
N LEU A 286 -23.74 5.44 4.90
CA LEU A 286 -24.93 6.24 4.59
C LEU A 286 -26.06 5.32 4.15
N VAL A 287 -27.29 5.84 4.07
CA VAL A 287 -28.43 5.15 3.46
C VAL A 287 -28.71 5.69 2.06
N ALA A 288 -29.14 4.84 1.13
CA ALA A 288 -29.44 5.16 -0.26
C ALA A 288 -30.76 5.96 -0.45
N ASP A 289 -30.91 7.06 0.27
CA ASP A 289 -32.09 7.93 0.29
C ASP A 289 -31.99 9.16 -0.65
N GLY A 290 -30.83 9.38 -1.27
CA GLY A 290 -30.58 10.56 -2.09
C GLY A 290 -30.32 11.86 -1.31
N ALA A 291 -30.16 11.80 0.01
CA ALA A 291 -30.13 12.98 0.89
C ALA A 291 -29.13 12.88 2.07
N SER A 292 -28.96 11.70 2.66
CA SER A 292 -28.04 11.44 3.77
C SER A 292 -26.63 11.87 3.42
N SER A 293 -25.92 12.45 4.38
CA SER A 293 -24.59 13.02 4.13
C SER A 293 -23.59 12.73 5.24
N ALA A 294 -22.34 12.53 4.84
CA ALA A 294 -21.17 12.36 5.69
C ALA A 294 -20.21 13.55 5.51
N GLN A 295 -19.59 14.00 6.59
CA GLN A 295 -18.45 14.91 6.52
C GLN A 295 -17.15 14.10 6.43
N VAL A 296 -16.36 14.37 5.40
CA VAL A 296 -15.01 13.85 5.25
C VAL A 296 -14.02 14.88 5.73
N THR A 297 -13.09 14.47 6.58
CA THR A 297 -11.90 15.24 6.96
C THR A 297 -10.67 14.60 6.37
N VAL A 298 -9.89 15.38 5.62
CA VAL A 298 -8.58 15.01 5.09
C VAL A 298 -7.51 15.72 5.90
N GLN A 299 -6.52 14.98 6.39
CA GLN A 299 -5.32 15.53 7.03
C GLN A 299 -4.11 15.20 6.18
N LEU A 300 -3.44 16.23 5.66
CA LEU A 300 -2.18 16.07 4.96
C LEU A 300 -1.01 16.12 5.95
N VAL A 301 -0.07 15.21 5.79
CA VAL A 301 1.17 15.14 6.57
C VAL A 301 2.33 14.84 5.62
N ASP A 302 3.56 15.19 6.01
CA ASP A 302 4.75 14.88 5.22
C ASP A 302 5.31 13.47 5.45
N LEU A 303 6.38 13.11 4.72
CA LEU A 303 7.01 11.78 4.75
C LEU A 303 7.58 11.41 6.13
N ASP A 304 7.82 12.39 7.01
CA ASP A 304 8.28 12.16 8.38
C ASP A 304 7.12 12.21 9.40
N GLY A 305 5.87 12.32 8.92
CA GLY A 305 4.65 12.27 9.71
C GLY A 305 4.29 13.58 10.39
N LEU A 306 4.88 14.71 9.97
CA LEU A 306 4.54 16.02 10.49
C LEU A 306 3.31 16.58 9.76
N PRO A 307 2.24 16.99 10.47
CA PRO A 307 1.12 17.67 9.85
C PRO A 307 1.58 18.93 9.11
N LEU A 308 1.07 19.12 7.89
CA LEU A 308 1.37 20.32 7.12
C LEU A 308 0.77 21.54 7.82
N GLY A 309 1.58 22.57 8.08
CA GLY A 309 1.13 23.74 8.84
C GLY A 309 0.33 24.78 8.04
N SER A 310 0.12 24.54 6.74
CA SER A 310 -0.58 25.45 5.84
C SER A 310 -1.47 24.69 4.88
N GLY A 311 -2.61 25.30 4.54
CA GLY A 311 -3.46 24.87 3.42
C GLY A 311 -2.89 25.24 2.04
N GLY A 312 -3.75 25.21 1.04
CA GLY A 312 -3.47 25.65 -0.34
C GLY A 312 -3.39 24.53 -1.38
N ALA A 313 -3.46 23.26 -0.97
CA ALA A 313 -3.49 22.14 -1.90
C ALA A 313 -4.86 22.02 -2.57
N ALA A 314 -4.86 21.75 -3.87
CA ALA A 314 -6.06 21.40 -4.60
C ALA A 314 -6.38 19.92 -4.37
N LEU A 315 -7.58 19.60 -3.86
CA LEU A 315 -8.04 18.22 -3.72
C LEU A 315 -8.88 17.79 -4.93
N GLY A 316 -8.44 16.73 -5.61
CA GLY A 316 -9.24 15.98 -6.58
C GLY A 316 -9.86 14.75 -5.92
N ILE A 317 -11.16 14.55 -6.07
CA ILE A 317 -11.89 13.40 -5.54
C ILE A 317 -12.61 12.70 -6.69
N ALA A 318 -12.37 11.40 -6.84
CA ALA A 318 -13.00 10.59 -7.88
C ALA A 318 -13.20 9.13 -7.41
N SER A 319 -14.18 8.44 -7.98
CA SER A 319 -14.35 7.00 -7.75
C SER A 319 -13.11 6.23 -8.24
N ALA A 320 -12.50 5.44 -7.36
CA ALA A 320 -11.30 4.68 -7.65
C ALA A 320 -11.60 3.53 -8.64
N GLY A 321 -10.68 3.27 -9.57
CA GLY A 321 -10.75 2.11 -10.48
C GLY A 321 -11.96 2.08 -11.43
N GLY A 322 -12.68 3.19 -11.59
CA GLY A 322 -13.92 3.24 -12.39
C GLY A 322 -15.12 2.54 -11.73
N GLY A 323 -15.08 2.38 -10.40
CA GLY A 323 -16.20 1.88 -9.62
C GLY A 323 -17.46 2.74 -9.74
N ALA A 324 -18.59 2.20 -9.27
CA ALA A 324 -19.85 2.94 -9.28
C ALA A 324 -19.77 4.17 -8.36
N THR A 325 -20.17 5.33 -8.87
CA THR A 325 -20.36 6.54 -8.07
C THR A 325 -21.67 6.42 -7.31
N LEU A 326 -21.61 6.30 -5.99
CA LEU A 326 -22.77 6.16 -5.11
C LEU A 326 -23.05 7.45 -4.34
N THR A 327 -22.07 8.34 -4.26
CA THR A 327 -22.16 9.62 -3.55
C THR A 327 -21.83 10.81 -4.43
N GLN A 328 -22.41 11.96 -4.11
CA GLN A 328 -22.06 13.25 -4.69
C GLN A 328 -21.06 13.97 -3.78
N VAL A 329 -19.94 14.41 -4.34
CA VAL A 329 -18.92 15.18 -3.63
C VAL A 329 -19.31 16.65 -3.56
N GLY A 330 -19.34 17.20 -2.34
CA GLY A 330 -19.56 18.62 -2.07
C GLY A 330 -18.32 19.48 -2.32
N ALA A 331 -18.44 20.78 -2.09
CA ALA A 331 -17.31 21.70 -2.20
C ALA A 331 -16.25 21.40 -1.12
N VAL A 332 -14.99 21.41 -1.53
CA VAL A 332 -13.84 21.26 -0.61
C VAL A 332 -13.58 22.59 0.09
N THR A 333 -13.52 22.53 1.42
CA THR A 333 -13.12 23.63 2.30
C THR A 333 -11.71 23.35 2.78
N ASP A 334 -10.79 24.26 2.47
CA ASP A 334 -9.46 24.31 3.07
C ASP A 334 -9.52 25.02 4.43
N ASN A 335 -9.10 24.34 5.49
CA ASN A 335 -9.11 24.89 6.85
C ASN A 335 -7.87 25.76 7.15
N GLY A 336 -6.91 25.81 6.21
CA GLY A 336 -5.71 26.64 6.29
C GLY A 336 -4.57 26.06 7.13
N ASP A 337 -4.75 24.87 7.70
CA ASP A 337 -3.82 24.20 8.62
C ASP A 337 -3.40 22.80 8.12
N GLY A 338 -3.43 22.60 6.79
CA GLY A 338 -3.14 21.31 6.16
C GLY A 338 -4.28 20.30 6.26
N SER A 339 -5.41 20.67 6.86
CA SER A 339 -6.65 19.88 6.84
C SER A 339 -7.70 20.45 5.90
N TYR A 340 -8.53 19.56 5.35
CA TYR A 340 -9.58 19.89 4.40
C TYR A 340 -10.86 19.15 4.77
N THR A 341 -12.01 19.76 4.51
CA THR A 341 -13.31 19.14 4.73
C THR A 341 -14.21 19.22 3.51
N PHE A 342 -15.00 18.17 3.27
CA PHE A 342 -16.06 18.18 2.26
C PHE A 342 -17.16 17.21 2.65
N ALA A 343 -18.35 17.40 2.07
CA ALA A 343 -19.47 16.50 2.27
C ALA A 343 -19.51 15.43 1.18
N LEU A 344 -19.91 14.21 1.54
CA LEU A 344 -20.41 13.20 0.63
C LEU A 344 -21.91 13.08 0.85
N THR A 345 -22.72 13.18 -0.20
CA THR A 345 -24.18 12.99 -0.14
C THR A 345 -24.55 11.71 -0.86
N ALA A 346 -25.29 10.81 -0.21
CA ALA A 346 -25.71 9.56 -0.79
C ALA A 346 -26.64 9.76 -1.99
N GLY A 347 -26.48 8.93 -3.01
CA GLY A 347 -27.46 8.72 -4.07
C GLY A 347 -28.54 7.72 -3.64
N THR A 348 -29.18 7.08 -4.62
CA THR A 348 -30.27 6.11 -4.41
C THR A 348 -29.88 4.67 -4.69
N SER A 349 -28.60 4.40 -4.91
CA SER A 349 -28.07 3.06 -5.14
C SER A 349 -27.20 2.62 -3.97
N ALA A 350 -27.39 1.39 -3.51
CA ALA A 350 -26.59 0.80 -2.45
C ALA A 350 -25.34 0.11 -3.00
N GLY A 351 -24.30 0.03 -2.18
CA GLY A 351 -23.02 -0.60 -2.49
C GLY A 351 -21.89 -0.05 -1.64
N VAL A 352 -20.65 -0.33 -2.03
CA VAL A 352 -19.46 0.27 -1.44
C VAL A 352 -18.81 1.13 -2.51
N GLU A 353 -18.56 2.40 -2.18
CA GLU A 353 -17.79 3.30 -3.01
C GLU A 353 -16.38 3.44 -2.42
N SER A 354 -15.38 3.38 -3.29
CA SER A 354 -13.98 3.58 -2.94
C SER A 354 -13.52 4.86 -3.65
N LEU A 355 -13.09 5.87 -2.88
CA LEU A 355 -12.77 7.21 -3.37
C LEU A 355 -11.25 7.44 -3.37
N ALA A 356 -10.72 7.74 -4.55
CA ALA A 356 -9.37 8.23 -4.74
C ALA A 356 -9.34 9.73 -4.46
N ILE A 357 -8.52 10.13 -3.49
CA ILE A 357 -8.31 11.53 -3.12
C ILE A 357 -6.87 11.90 -3.48
N THR A 358 -6.71 12.89 -4.34
CA THR A 358 -5.40 13.40 -4.77
C THR A 358 -5.22 14.82 -4.27
N ALA A 359 -4.10 15.10 -3.59
CA ALA A 359 -3.71 16.44 -3.17
C ALA A 359 -2.60 16.98 -4.07
N ASP A 360 -2.72 18.21 -4.56
CA ASP A 360 -1.66 18.90 -5.32
C ASP A 360 -1.42 20.29 -4.72
N ASP A 361 -0.26 20.44 -4.08
CA ASP A 361 0.21 21.70 -3.48
C ASP A 361 1.13 22.50 -4.41
N GLY A 362 1.26 22.08 -5.67
CA GLY A 362 2.18 22.63 -6.66
C GLY A 362 3.53 21.92 -6.74
N SER A 363 3.83 20.98 -5.83
CA SER A 363 4.97 20.05 -5.96
C SER A 363 4.67 18.84 -6.84
N GLY A 364 3.38 18.59 -7.11
CA GLY A 364 2.86 17.49 -7.92
C GLY A 364 1.69 16.79 -7.23
N PRO A 365 0.86 16.05 -7.98
CA PRO A 365 -0.28 15.35 -7.41
C PRO A 365 0.17 14.14 -6.57
N VAL A 366 -0.34 14.05 -5.35
CA VAL A 366 -0.13 12.94 -4.41
C VAL A 366 -1.46 12.25 -4.16
N LEU A 367 -1.58 11.00 -4.57
CA LEU A 367 -2.75 10.16 -4.30
C LEU A 367 -2.67 9.63 -2.86
N LEU A 368 -3.68 9.87 -2.04
CA LEU A 368 -3.78 9.30 -0.69
C LEU A 368 -4.13 7.80 -0.78
N TYR A 369 -3.49 6.99 0.04
CA TYR A 369 -3.75 5.55 0.10
C TYR A 369 -3.65 4.99 1.54
N PRO A 370 -4.57 4.11 1.99
CA PRO A 370 -5.67 3.50 1.24
C PRO A 370 -6.74 4.50 0.80
N TYR A 371 -7.52 4.10 -0.21
CA TYR A 371 -8.67 4.90 -0.65
C TYR A 371 -9.69 5.05 0.49
N LEU A 372 -10.43 6.16 0.48
CA LEU A 372 -11.54 6.34 1.39
C LEU A 372 -12.67 5.40 0.94
N GLU A 373 -12.95 4.36 1.71
CA GLU A 373 -14.10 3.51 1.50
C GLU A 373 -15.31 4.04 2.28
N LEU A 374 -16.45 4.13 1.61
CA LEU A 374 -17.72 4.48 2.23
C LEU A 374 -18.81 3.54 1.74
N ARG A 375 -19.55 2.96 2.68
CA ARG A 375 -20.69 2.11 2.36
C ARG A 375 -21.96 2.95 2.23
N VAL A 376 -22.76 2.64 1.22
CA VAL A 376 -24.13 3.14 1.07
C VAL A 376 -25.06 1.94 1.20
N ASP A 377 -25.80 1.90 2.29
CA ASP A 377 -26.74 0.82 2.63
C ASP A 377 -28.06 0.97 1.85
N PRO A 378 -28.77 -0.14 1.60
CA PRO A 378 -30.12 -0.09 1.03
C PRO A 378 -31.06 0.81 1.83
N LEU A 379 -32.00 1.44 1.14
CA LEU A 379 -33.02 2.27 1.78
C LEU A 379 -33.81 1.47 2.82
N VAL A 380 -33.83 1.97 4.06
CA VAL A 380 -34.55 1.42 5.20
C VAL A 380 -35.17 2.53 6.04
N ASP A 381 -36.25 2.21 6.75
CA ASP A 381 -37.03 3.16 7.55
C ASP A 381 -36.21 3.82 8.68
N LEU A 382 -35.33 3.06 9.33
CA LEU A 382 -34.37 3.55 10.31
C LEU A 382 -33.00 3.00 9.96
N HIS A 383 -32.06 3.89 9.66
CA HIS A 383 -30.67 3.56 9.37
C HIS A 383 -29.76 4.03 10.50
N CYS A 384 -28.70 3.27 10.77
CA CYS A 384 -27.63 3.62 11.71
C CYS A 384 -26.33 3.72 10.94
N GLY A 385 -25.67 4.88 10.97
CA GLY A 385 -24.43 5.12 10.20
C GLY A 385 -23.18 4.43 10.74
N PHE A 386 -23.31 3.62 11.79
CA PHE A 386 -22.23 2.87 12.44
C PHE A 386 -22.65 1.41 12.59
N ASP A 387 -21.71 0.51 12.35
CA ASP A 387 -21.79 -0.91 12.72
C ASP A 387 -21.18 -1.16 14.09
N ALA A 388 -20.18 -0.37 14.48
CA ALA A 388 -19.45 -0.54 15.72
C ALA A 388 -18.91 0.79 16.27
N VAL A 389 -18.92 0.93 17.61
CA VAL A 389 -18.41 2.10 18.34
C VAL A 389 -17.44 1.65 19.43
N SER A 390 -16.26 2.27 19.50
CA SER A 390 -15.29 2.01 20.57
C SER A 390 -15.82 2.47 21.93
N ALA A 391 -15.77 1.58 22.93
CA ALA A 391 -16.20 1.88 24.28
C ALA A 391 -15.35 2.97 24.95
N ALA A 392 -14.06 3.00 24.59
CA ALA A 392 -13.12 4.00 25.09
C ALA A 392 -13.32 5.37 24.43
N GLN A 393 -13.54 5.42 23.11
CA GLN A 393 -13.59 6.69 22.37
C GLN A 393 -14.98 7.31 22.31
N GLY A 394 -16.05 6.51 22.39
CA GLY A 394 -17.40 7.00 22.07
C GLY A 394 -17.53 7.37 20.59
N ALA A 395 -18.63 8.02 20.22
CA ALA A 395 -18.90 8.48 18.86
C ALA A 395 -20.09 9.46 18.83
N GLN A 396 -20.21 10.21 17.74
CA GLN A 396 -21.51 10.75 17.32
C GLN A 396 -22.11 9.74 16.33
N VAL A 397 -23.13 9.00 16.74
CA VAL A 397 -23.78 7.97 15.91
C VAL A 397 -25.00 8.60 15.24
N PRO A 398 -24.94 8.93 13.94
CA PRO A 398 -26.11 9.44 13.23
C PRO A 398 -27.10 8.32 12.93
N LEU A 399 -28.36 8.70 12.97
CA LEU A 399 -29.49 7.89 12.58
C LEU A 399 -30.29 8.66 11.52
N THR A 400 -30.71 7.96 10.48
CA THR A 400 -31.60 8.53 9.46
C THR A 400 -32.93 7.81 9.50
N LEU A 401 -34.02 8.57 9.57
CA LEU A 401 -35.37 8.04 9.37
C LEU A 401 -35.83 8.32 7.94
N ASN A 402 -36.40 7.31 7.28
CA ASN A 402 -36.99 7.37 5.94
C ASN A 402 -38.40 6.75 5.97
N THR A 403 -39.38 7.49 6.51
CA THR A 403 -40.71 6.95 6.79
C THR A 403 -41.81 7.76 6.09
N ASP A 404 -43.03 7.72 6.61
CA ASP A 404 -44.12 8.58 6.17
C ASP A 404 -43.73 10.07 6.24
N SER A 405 -44.27 10.89 5.33
CA SER A 405 -44.04 12.34 5.31
C SER A 405 -44.75 13.06 6.45
N ASN A 406 -44.08 14.05 7.04
CA ASN A 406 -44.58 14.81 8.20
C ASN A 406 -45.04 13.94 9.38
N ALA A 407 -44.50 12.73 9.50
CA ALA A 407 -44.84 11.78 10.55
C ALA A 407 -44.12 12.12 11.85
N VAL A 408 -44.80 12.00 12.98
CA VAL A 408 -44.17 12.14 14.29
C VAL A 408 -43.46 10.84 14.62
N TYR A 409 -42.22 10.89 15.10
CA TYR A 409 -41.46 9.69 15.46
C TYR A 409 -40.86 9.78 16.86
N LEU A 410 -40.60 8.62 17.46
CA LEU A 410 -39.81 8.45 18.68
C LEU A 410 -38.85 7.27 18.49
N VAL A 411 -37.55 7.52 18.53
CA VAL A 411 -36.50 6.50 18.53
C VAL A 411 -36.23 6.04 19.96
N LEU A 412 -36.27 4.72 20.17
CA LEU A 412 -35.96 4.05 21.41
C LEU A 412 -34.68 3.22 21.25
N ALA A 413 -33.98 2.98 22.35
CA ALA A 413 -32.74 2.20 22.36
C ALA A 413 -32.76 1.13 23.46
N SER A 414 -32.13 -0.02 23.21
CA SER A 414 -32.01 -1.15 24.15
C SER A 414 -30.60 -1.74 24.09
N LEU A 415 -30.12 -2.22 25.24
CA LEU A 415 -28.91 -3.05 25.38
C LEU A 415 -29.26 -4.54 25.53
N SER A 416 -30.55 -4.87 25.60
CA SER A 416 -31.04 -6.20 25.96
C SER A 416 -31.48 -7.05 24.76
N GLY A 417 -31.17 -6.59 23.54
CA GLY A 417 -31.46 -7.28 22.29
C GLY A 417 -32.86 -7.01 21.73
N THR A 418 -33.16 -7.65 20.60
CA THR A 418 -34.35 -7.37 19.78
C THR A 418 -35.48 -8.40 19.87
N ALA A 419 -35.23 -9.57 20.49
CA ALA A 419 -36.18 -10.67 20.59
C ALA A 419 -36.44 -11.08 22.05
N PRO A 420 -37.70 -11.28 22.50
CA PRO A 420 -38.92 -11.35 21.68
C PRO A 420 -39.52 -9.99 21.26
N GLY A 421 -39.03 -8.87 21.80
CA GLY A 421 -39.62 -7.55 21.58
C GLY A 421 -40.92 -7.32 22.37
N VAL A 422 -41.53 -6.16 22.20
CA VAL A 422 -42.77 -5.73 22.88
C VAL A 422 -43.94 -5.69 21.90
N PRO A 423 -44.96 -6.56 22.05
CA PRO A 423 -46.16 -6.48 21.23
C PRO A 423 -46.94 -5.18 21.47
N LEU A 424 -47.22 -4.46 20.40
CA LEU A 424 -48.07 -3.27 20.37
C LEU A 424 -49.33 -3.58 19.54
N GLY A 425 -50.39 -2.79 19.69
CA GLY A 425 -51.64 -2.98 18.94
C GLY A 425 -51.52 -2.82 17.42
N PHE A 426 -50.36 -2.36 16.93
CA PHE A 426 -50.07 -2.01 15.54
C PHE A 426 -48.72 -2.57 15.04
N GLY A 427 -48.09 -3.49 15.78
CA GLY A 427 -46.79 -4.05 15.42
C GLY A 427 -46.07 -4.65 16.63
N THR A 428 -44.85 -5.14 16.46
CA THR A 428 -43.98 -5.50 17.59
C THR A 428 -42.81 -4.53 17.60
N LEU A 429 -42.59 -3.84 18.72
CA LEU A 429 -41.36 -3.07 18.92
C LEU A 429 -40.20 -4.05 19.10
N PRO A 430 -39.22 -4.11 18.17
CA PRO A 430 -38.15 -5.10 18.21
C PRO A 430 -37.05 -4.69 19.19
N LEU A 431 -37.43 -4.34 20.43
CA LEU A 431 -36.53 -3.99 21.52
C LEU A 431 -37.01 -4.66 22.80
N ASN A 432 -36.08 -5.28 23.53
CA ASN A 432 -36.37 -5.81 24.84
C ASN A 432 -36.34 -4.68 25.88
N PRO A 433 -37.35 -4.57 26.77
CA PRO A 433 -37.39 -3.53 27.80
C PRO A 433 -36.19 -3.61 28.74
N ASP A 434 -35.53 -2.48 28.94
CA ASP A 434 -34.44 -2.30 29.87
C ASP A 434 -34.32 -0.83 30.30
N PRO A 435 -33.39 -0.47 31.22
CA PRO A 435 -33.24 0.91 31.64
C PRO A 435 -32.90 1.90 30.51
N LEU A 436 -32.32 1.45 29.38
CA LEU A 436 -32.05 2.31 28.24
C LEU A 436 -33.33 2.58 27.43
N VAL A 437 -34.23 1.62 27.32
CA VAL A 437 -35.57 1.82 26.74
C VAL A 437 -36.35 2.83 27.58
N ASP A 438 -36.35 2.66 28.90
CA ASP A 438 -37.02 3.61 29.81
C ASP A 438 -36.43 5.02 29.69
N LEU A 439 -35.09 5.12 29.62
CA LEU A 439 -34.40 6.40 29.49
C LEU A 439 -34.71 7.10 28.15
N SER A 440 -34.64 6.38 27.04
CA SER A 440 -34.95 6.91 25.70
C SER A 440 -36.42 7.33 25.55
N LEU A 441 -37.33 6.66 26.27
CA LEU A 441 -38.75 7.00 26.32
C LEU A 441 -39.03 8.28 27.13
N VAL A 442 -38.41 8.44 28.29
CA VAL A 442 -38.72 9.56 29.22
C VAL A 442 -37.84 10.79 29.01
N GLN A 443 -36.70 10.65 28.34
CA GLN A 443 -35.75 11.73 28.08
C GLN A 443 -35.31 11.80 26.60
N PRO A 444 -36.25 11.80 25.62
CA PRO A 444 -35.86 12.01 24.23
C PRO A 444 -35.27 13.41 24.05
N ASN A 445 -34.33 13.56 23.12
CA ASN A 445 -33.61 14.82 22.84
C ASN A 445 -32.81 15.37 24.04
N GLN A 446 -32.52 14.54 25.04
CA GLN A 446 -31.59 14.85 26.13
C GLN A 446 -30.41 13.90 26.04
N GLY A 447 -29.20 14.38 26.35
CA GLY A 447 -27.97 13.59 26.23
C GLY A 447 -28.10 12.22 26.89
N PRO A 448 -27.79 11.11 26.18
CA PRO A 448 -27.07 11.03 24.89
C PRO A 448 -27.93 11.18 23.63
N PHE A 449 -29.26 11.30 23.74
CA PHE A 449 -30.17 11.29 22.60
C PHE A 449 -30.22 12.66 21.90
N VAL A 450 -30.04 12.66 20.57
CA VAL A 450 -30.08 13.85 19.72
C VAL A 450 -31.21 13.70 18.72
N ASN A 451 -32.20 14.59 18.74
CA ASN A 451 -33.35 14.58 17.82
C ASN A 451 -34.06 13.22 17.71
N THR A 452 -34.12 12.43 18.78
CA THR A 452 -34.83 11.14 18.81
C THR A 452 -36.35 11.25 18.94
N LEU A 453 -36.88 12.44 19.22
CA LEU A 453 -38.31 12.75 19.11
C LEU A 453 -38.50 13.96 18.21
N GLY A 454 -39.29 13.82 17.17
CA GLY A 454 -39.52 14.89 16.20
C GLY A 454 -40.54 14.54 15.13
N SER A 455 -40.45 15.22 14.00
CA SER A 455 -41.24 14.93 12.81
C SER A 455 -40.34 14.81 11.59
N THR A 456 -40.70 13.91 10.67
CA THR A 456 -40.09 13.85 9.34
C THR A 456 -40.49 15.06 8.51
N ASP A 457 -39.70 15.36 7.49
CA ASP A 457 -40.01 16.41 6.54
C ASP A 457 -41.09 15.99 5.51
N ALA A 458 -41.33 16.84 4.51
CA ALA A 458 -42.31 16.57 3.45
C ALA A 458 -41.94 15.38 2.55
N LEU A 459 -40.67 14.95 2.56
CA LEU A 459 -40.16 13.78 1.83
C LEU A 459 -40.11 12.53 2.71
N GLY A 460 -40.37 12.64 4.02
CA GLY A 460 -40.31 11.52 4.95
C GLY A 460 -38.96 11.35 5.63
N HIS A 461 -38.05 12.32 5.52
CA HIS A 461 -36.72 12.26 6.10
C HIS A 461 -36.63 12.93 7.47
N ALA A 462 -35.85 12.36 8.38
CA ALA A 462 -35.37 13.05 9.58
C ALA A 462 -33.99 12.56 10.01
N ALA A 463 -33.20 13.45 10.60
CA ALA A 463 -31.92 13.11 11.23
C ALA A 463 -32.10 13.03 12.76
N ALA A 464 -31.67 11.91 13.33
CA ALA A 464 -31.57 11.65 14.76
C ALA A 464 -30.16 11.14 15.08
N GLY A 465 -29.86 10.85 16.34
CA GLY A 465 -28.57 10.28 16.69
C GLY A 465 -28.34 10.03 18.17
N LEU A 466 -27.19 9.45 18.46
CA LEU A 466 -26.63 9.32 19.80
C LEU A 466 -25.31 10.08 19.89
N SER A 467 -25.19 10.96 20.88
CA SER A 467 -23.94 11.62 21.27
C SER A 467 -23.34 10.86 22.44
N ILE A 468 -22.34 10.02 22.17
CA ILE A 468 -21.74 9.11 23.15
C ILE A 468 -20.35 9.66 23.53
N PRO A 469 -20.18 10.20 24.75
CA PRO A 469 -18.87 10.65 25.21
C PRO A 469 -17.88 9.49 25.39
N PRO A 470 -16.56 9.78 25.30
CA PRO A 470 -15.51 8.80 25.60
C PRO A 470 -15.70 8.14 26.99
N GLY A 471 -15.50 6.83 27.04
CA GLY A 471 -15.50 6.02 28.27
C GLY A 471 -16.88 5.66 28.84
N VAL A 472 -17.99 6.21 28.33
CA VAL A 472 -19.34 5.96 28.87
C VAL A 472 -19.80 4.52 28.65
N LEU A 473 -19.35 3.88 27.57
CA LEU A 473 -19.75 2.52 27.21
C LEU A 473 -18.86 1.44 27.86
N GLY A 474 -17.86 1.79 28.67
CA GLY A 474 -16.88 0.84 29.19
C GLY A 474 -17.48 -0.33 29.99
N ALA A 475 -18.59 -0.10 30.71
CA ALA A 475 -19.28 -1.14 31.49
C ALA A 475 -20.06 -2.16 30.63
N VAL A 476 -20.30 -1.84 29.35
CA VAL A 476 -21.10 -2.64 28.41
C VAL A 476 -20.30 -3.01 27.16
N ALA A 477 -18.98 -2.89 27.20
CA ALA A 477 -18.08 -3.32 26.13
C ALA A 477 -18.28 -4.80 25.77
N GLY A 478 -18.30 -5.10 24.47
CA GLY A 478 -18.69 -6.41 23.92
C GLY A 478 -20.20 -6.62 23.79
N GLY A 479 -21.02 -5.64 24.20
CA GLY A 479 -22.46 -5.60 23.98
C GLY A 479 -22.85 -4.94 22.64
N ARG A 480 -24.14 -4.67 22.49
CA ARG A 480 -24.74 -4.00 21.32
C ARG A 480 -25.83 -3.04 21.76
N ILE A 481 -25.93 -1.89 21.13
CA ILE A 481 -27.10 -1.00 21.27
C ILE A 481 -27.99 -1.22 20.05
N ASP A 482 -29.21 -1.69 20.28
CA ASP A 482 -30.26 -1.82 19.29
C ASP A 482 -31.22 -0.63 19.40
N LEU A 483 -31.67 -0.12 18.26
CA LEU A 483 -32.56 1.02 18.14
C LEU A 483 -33.75 0.69 17.23
N ALA A 484 -34.92 1.23 17.56
CA ALA A 484 -36.11 1.17 16.72
C ALA A 484 -36.97 2.42 16.92
N ALA A 485 -37.69 2.84 15.88
CA ALA A 485 -38.55 4.02 15.93
C ALA A 485 -40.02 3.63 15.94
N LEU A 486 -40.78 4.25 16.85
CA LEU A 486 -42.23 4.34 16.77
C LEU A 486 -42.59 5.50 15.85
N VAL A 487 -43.47 5.28 14.88
CA VAL A 487 -43.83 6.29 13.87
C VAL A 487 -45.35 6.48 13.86
N LEU A 488 -45.79 7.73 13.85
CA LEU A 488 -47.18 8.16 13.77
C LEU A 488 -47.37 8.99 12.50
N GLY A 489 -47.57 8.29 11.37
CA GLY A 489 -47.81 8.87 10.06
C GLY A 489 -49.24 8.65 9.58
N ALA A 490 -49.42 8.02 8.42
CA ALA A 490 -50.73 7.62 7.90
C ALA A 490 -51.43 6.60 8.82
N GLY A 491 -50.64 5.85 9.58
CA GLY A 491 -51.05 5.04 10.72
C GLY A 491 -49.87 4.85 11.69
N PRO A 492 -50.12 4.32 12.90
CA PRO A 492 -49.04 3.96 13.82
C PRO A 492 -48.28 2.75 13.29
N SER A 493 -46.95 2.82 13.25
CA SER A 493 -46.06 1.75 12.82
C SER A 493 -44.79 1.71 13.67
N VAL A 494 -43.99 0.66 13.47
CA VAL A 494 -42.68 0.49 14.11
C VAL A 494 -41.67 0.08 13.05
N THR A 495 -40.48 0.67 13.09
CA THR A 495 -39.39 0.30 12.19
C THR A 495 -38.78 -1.05 12.56
N ALA A 496 -38.04 -1.64 11.62
CA ALA A 496 -37.08 -2.68 11.98
C ALA A 496 -36.01 -2.13 12.94
N ALA A 497 -35.32 -3.03 13.65
CA ALA A 497 -34.20 -2.67 14.50
C ALA A 497 -32.97 -2.32 13.65
N ALA A 498 -32.27 -1.26 14.03
CA ALA A 498 -30.93 -0.89 13.58
C ALA A 498 -30.00 -0.83 14.80
N GLY A 499 -28.69 -0.70 14.64
CA GLY A 499 -27.80 -0.55 15.79
C GLY A 499 -26.35 -0.87 15.51
N PHE A 500 -25.53 -0.76 16.55
CA PHE A 500 -24.08 -0.94 16.48
C PHE A 500 -23.57 -1.75 17.66
N ASP A 501 -22.49 -2.49 17.42
CA ASP A 501 -21.74 -3.23 18.43
C ASP A 501 -20.83 -2.29 19.22
N ILE A 502 -20.54 -2.65 20.47
CA ILE A 502 -19.67 -1.89 21.36
C ILE A 502 -18.32 -2.58 21.44
N GLU A 503 -17.32 -2.03 20.78
CA GLU A 503 -15.97 -2.59 20.74
C GLU A 503 -15.18 -2.22 22.02
N PRO A 504 -14.34 -3.12 22.55
CA PRO A 504 -13.54 -2.88 23.76
C PRO A 504 -12.62 -1.65 23.72
#